data_AF-A0A062V8C1-F1
#
_entry.id   AF-A0A062V8C1-F1
#
_cell.length_a   1.000
_cell.length_b   1.000
_cell.length_c   1.000
_cell.angle_alpha   90.00
_cell.angle_beta   90.00
_cell.angle_gamma   90.00
#
_symmetry.space_group_name_H-M   'P 1'
#
loop_
_entity.id
_entity.type
_entity.pdbx_description
1 polymer ?
#
loop_
_entity_poly.entity_id
_entity_poly.type
_entity_poly.pdbx_seq_one_letter_code
_entity_poly.pdbx_strand_id
1 'polypeptide(L)' 'MAQKNRKTQVKSVSLDVLTIRRMNHVLESHFANQLGASDLISHAINDFCNKIEFAEQSGVEIPVPQGRWG' A
#
# COMPACT_ATOMS: atom_id res chain seq x y z
N MET A 1 -29.91 5.47 -9.39
CA MET A 1 -28.50 5.04 -9.38
C MET A 1 -27.78 5.84 -8.29
N ALA A 2 -27.49 5.22 -7.15
CA ALA A 2 -26.90 5.93 -6.01
C ALA A 2 -25.43 6.27 -6.31
N GLN A 3 -25.14 7.56 -6.48
CA GLN A 3 -23.78 8.10 -6.40
C GLN A 3 -23.27 7.79 -4.99
N LYS A 4 -22.48 6.71 -4.85
CA LYS A 4 -21.76 6.42 -3.61
C LYS A 4 -20.89 7.66 -3.32
N ASN A 5 -21.24 8.40 -2.28
CA ASN A 5 -20.38 9.40 -1.65
C ASN A 5 -19.06 8.70 -1.24
N ARG A 6 -18.10 8.61 -2.16
CA ARG A 6 -16.72 8.21 -1.86
C ARG A 6 -16.10 9.37 -1.07
N LYS A 7 -16.32 9.39 0.24
CA LYS A 7 -15.54 10.25 1.13
C LYS A 7 -14.12 9.73 1.10
N THR A 8 -13.22 10.45 0.43
CA THR A 8 -11.78 10.21 0.56
C THR A 8 -11.40 10.50 2.00
N GLN A 9 -11.13 9.45 2.78
CA GLN A 9 -10.59 9.60 4.12
C GLN A 9 -9.08 9.80 4.00
N VAL A 10 -8.60 10.98 4.41
CA VAL A 10 -7.17 11.23 4.55
C VAL A 10 -6.70 10.58 5.85
N LYS A 11 -5.67 9.74 5.76
CA LYS A 11 -5.02 9.12 6.92
C LYS A 11 -3.55 9.51 6.94
N SER A 12 -3.05 9.92 8.09
CA SER A 12 -1.62 10.13 8.33
C SER A 12 -1.00 8.84 8.86
N VAL A 13 0.23 8.55 8.43
CA VAL A 13 1.02 7.40 8.88
C VAL A 13 2.42 7.88 9.22
N SER A 14 2.92 7.48 10.38
CA SER A 14 4.31 7.73 10.77
C SER A 14 5.21 6.68 10.12
N LEU A 15 6.20 7.13 9.37
CA LEU A 15 7.20 6.28 8.70
C LEU A 15 8.60 6.71 9.14
N ASP A 16 9.54 5.77 9.15
CA ASP A 16 10.93 6.10 9.38
C ASP A 16 11.53 6.87 8.18
N VAL A 17 12.62 7.58 8.46
CA VAL A 17 13.27 8.47 7.48
C VAL A 17 13.80 7.70 6.26
N LEU A 18 14.27 6.46 6.43
CA LEU A 18 14.80 5.66 5.33
C LEU A 18 13.66 5.22 4.39
N THR A 19 12.53 4.82 4.95
CA THR A 19 11.33 4.46 4.18
C THR A 19 10.80 5.65 3.38
N ILE A 20 10.73 6.84 3.98
CA ILE A 20 10.33 8.07 3.27
C ILE A 20 11.29 8.37 2.12
N ARG A 21 12.62 8.29 2.36
CA ARG A 21 13.62 8.54 1.32
C ARG A 21 13.51 7.55 0.15
N ARG A 22 13.32 6.27 0.43
CA ARG A 22 13.14 5.24 -0.60
C ARG A 22 11.86 5.46 -1.40
N MET A 23 10.77 5.81 -0.72
CA MET A 23 9.50 6.12 -1.38
C MET A 23 9.64 7.32 -2.31
N ASN A 24 10.29 8.40 -1.88
CA ASN A 24 10.54 9.57 -2.74
C ASN A 24 11.38 9.20 -3.96
N HIS A 25 12.42 8.37 -3.79
CA HIS A 25 13.22 7.89 -4.92
C HIS A 25 12.39 7.09 -5.95
N VAL A 26 11.46 6.26 -5.48
CA VAL A 26 10.53 5.52 -6.36
C VAL A 26 9.58 6.48 -7.07
N LEU A 27 9.04 7.47 -6.37
CA LEU A 27 8.13 8.46 -6.94
C LEU A 27 8.81 9.33 -8.01
N GLU A 28 10.07 9.71 -7.77
CA GLU A 28 10.90 10.45 -8.72
C GLU A 28 11.33 9.60 -9.93
N SER A 29 11.23 8.27 -9.84
CA SER A 29 11.51 7.38 -10.97
C SER A 29 10.42 7.49 -12.05
N HIS A 30 10.82 7.36 -13.32
CA HIS A 30 9.98 7.62 -14.51
C HIS A 30 8.60 6.93 -14.54
N PHE A 31 8.38 5.86 -13.76
CA PHE A 31 7.12 5.12 -13.68
C PHE A 31 6.07 5.71 -12.73
N ALA A 32 6.47 6.53 -11.76
CA ALA A 32 5.58 7.01 -10.70
C ALA A 32 5.39 8.52 -10.66
N ASN A 33 6.07 9.29 -11.52
CA ASN A 33 5.91 10.76 -11.58
C ASN A 33 4.46 11.24 -11.83
N GLN A 34 3.59 10.38 -12.36
CA GLN A 34 2.16 10.69 -12.57
C GLN A 34 1.27 10.25 -11.40
N LEU A 35 1.73 9.35 -10.53
CA LEU A 35 0.98 8.82 -9.40
C LEU A 35 1.47 9.48 -8.11
N GLY A 36 0.58 10.14 -7.38
CA GLY A 36 0.94 10.70 -6.08
C GLY A 36 1.34 9.61 -5.09
N ALA A 37 2.12 9.96 -4.06
CA ALA A 37 2.51 9.04 -2.99
C ALA A 37 1.30 8.29 -2.39
N SER A 38 0.19 9.01 -2.20
CA SER A 38 -1.06 8.45 -1.69
C SER A 38 -1.65 7.36 -2.59
N ASP A 39 -1.60 7.56 -3.91
CA ASP A 39 -2.16 6.60 -4.88
C ASP A 39 -1.28 5.36 -4.98
N LEU A 40 0.05 5.55 -4.97
CA LEU A 40 1.01 4.45 -4.93
C LEU A 40 0.83 3.59 -3.68
N ILE A 41 0.70 4.22 -2.49
CA ILE A 41 0.45 3.50 -1.24
C ILE A 41 -0.90 2.79 -1.29
N SER A 42 -1.94 3.44 -1.77
CA SER A 42 -3.28 2.84 -1.86
C SER A 42 -3.31 1.63 -2.78
N HIS A 43 -2.62 1.68 -3.92
CA HIS A 43 -2.47 0.54 -4.82
C HIS A 43 -1.69 -0.60 -4.18
N ALA A 44 -0.58 -0.31 -3.51
CA ALA A 44 0.21 -1.33 -2.80
C ALA A 44 -0.58 -2.02 -1.68
N ILE A 45 -1.36 -1.25 -0.91
CA ILE A 45 -2.25 -1.80 0.14
C ILE A 45 -3.31 -2.70 -0.47
N ASN A 46 -4.00 -2.25 -1.53
CA ASN A 46 -5.05 -3.04 -2.17
C ASN A 46 -4.50 -4.34 -2.77
N ASP A 47 -3.34 -4.28 -3.44
CA ASP A 47 -2.71 -5.47 -4.01
C ASP A 47 -2.31 -6.47 -2.91
N PHE A 48 -1.81 -5.99 -1.78
CA PHE A 48 -1.50 -6.82 -0.63
C PHE A 48 -2.75 -7.46 0.01
N CYS A 49 -3.82 -6.68 0.20
CA CYS A 49 -5.10 -7.19 0.70
C CYS A 49 -5.67 -8.28 -0.23
N ASN A 50 -5.65 -8.05 -1.54
CA ASN A 50 -6.12 -9.04 -2.51
C ASN A 50 -5.30 -10.34 -2.46
N LYS A 51 -3.99 -10.24 -2.25
CA LYS A 51 -3.13 -11.42 -2.09
C LYS A 51 -3.47 -12.19 -0.81
N ILE A 52 -3.75 -11.50 0.29
CA ILE A 52 -4.21 -12.13 1.54
C ILE A 52 -5.55 -12.84 1.33
N GLU A 53 -6.55 -12.15 0.79
CA GLU A 53 -7.87 -12.75 0.53
C GLU A 53 -7.76 -13.97 -0.39
N PHE A 54 -6.93 -13.90 -1.43
CA PHE A 54 -6.66 -15.02 -2.32
C PHE A 54 -6.00 -16.20 -1.59
N ALA A 55 -5.03 -15.93 -0.71
CA ALA A 55 -4.36 -16.97 0.07
C ALA A 55 -5.27 -17.64 1.10
N GLU A 56 -6.09 -16.85 1.81
CA GLU A 56 -7.10 -17.36 2.74
C GLU A 56 -8.11 -18.28 2.05
N GLN A 57 -8.51 -17.96 0.81
CA GLN A 57 -9.42 -18.78 0.01
C GLN A 57 -8.78 -20.04 -0.57
N SER A 58 -7.47 -20.01 -0.83
CA SER A 58 -6.74 -21.12 -1.46
C SER A 58 -6.03 -22.05 -0.47
N GLY A 59 -6.03 -21.72 0.84
CA GLY A 59 -5.33 -22.51 1.87
C GLY A 59 -3.81 -22.48 1.74
N VAL A 60 -3.26 -21.53 0.98
CA VAL A 60 -1.82 -21.34 0.79
C VAL A 60 -1.31 -20.42 1.89
N GLU A 61 -0.35 -20.87 2.69
CA GLU A 61 0.28 -20.04 3.72
C GLU A 61 1.07 -18.90 3.07
N ILE A 62 0.69 -17.64 3.35
CA ILE A 62 1.55 -16.50 3.06
C ILE A 62 2.63 -16.46 4.13
N PRO A 63 3.92 -16.56 3.76
CA PRO A 63 4.99 -16.37 4.73
C PRO A 63 4.91 -14.94 5.26
N VAL A 64 4.48 -14.79 6.51
CA VAL A 64 4.59 -13.52 7.23
C VAL A 64 6.10 -13.24 7.36
N PRO A 65 6.62 -12.13 6.82
CA PRO A 65 8.02 -11.80 7.00
C PRO A 65 8.30 -11.71 8.50
N GLN A 66 9.15 -12.62 9.00
CA GLN A 66 9.57 -12.64 10.40
C GLN A 66 10.51 -11.46 10.65
N GLY A 67 9.92 -10.29 10.84
CA GLY A 67 10.56 -9.12 11.41
C GLY A 67 10.07 -8.94 12.84
N ARG A 68 10.99 -8.58 13.76
CA ARG A 68 10.64 -8.14 15.11
C ARG A 68 9.69 -6.94 15.00
N TRP A 69 8.40 -7.19 15.19
CA TRP A 69 7.49 -6.18 15.71
C TRP A 69 7.85 -6.02 17.19
N GLY A 70 8.90 -5.23 17.43
CA GLY A 70 9.28 -4.73 18.75
C GLY A 70 8.50 -3.47 19.08
#